data_AF-A0A850B9K4-F1
#
_entry.id   AF-A0A850B9K4-F1
#
_cell.length_a   1.000
_cell.length_b   1.000
_cell.length_c   1.000
_cell.angle_alpha   90.00
_cell.angle_beta   90.00
_cell.angle_gamma   90.00
#
_symmetry.space_group_name_H-M   'P 1'
#
loop_
_entity.id
_entity.type
_entity.pdbx_description
1 polymer ?
#
loop_
_entity_poly.entity_id
_entity_poly.type
_entity_poly.pdbx_seq_one_letter_code
_entity_poly.pdbx_strand_id
1 'polypeptide(L)'
;MATKIKALSERAIKRVFGAPGYREVGGGRVKLDAGWISGNIVACSLEGARRGKTVTTECHRLAKEPLERAFREVQRKGLSGLIRAFDGLWVPRHKCWNPSRGLSSHTWGIAFDLNAETNGYGCAASPENLALNEIFGRYGFAWGGHWTPDTQRDPMHWELAQVDAWKEAQEPKARASLILGIARGSAVSYHRIASAELVTGAFMVDRMEVAELLGRSAAPGRSAIRELLSELDVAVTRTGDHLSDAVDPRVYLFVKA
;
A
#
# COMPACT_ATOMS: atom_id res chain seq x y z
N MET A 1 3.96 -16.03 0.56
CA MET A 1 3.20 -15.87 -0.69
C MET A 1 1.87 -15.23 -0.36
N ALA A 2 1.47 -14.15 -1.04
CA ALA A 2 0.14 -13.57 -0.84
C ALA A 2 -0.93 -14.60 -1.27
N THR A 3 -1.93 -14.80 -0.42
CA THR A 3 -3.05 -15.72 -0.68
C THR A 3 -3.75 -15.33 -1.99
N LYS A 4 -4.03 -16.30 -2.86
CA LYS A 4 -4.78 -16.05 -4.11
C LYS A 4 -6.23 -15.69 -3.76
N ILE A 5 -6.55 -14.41 -3.75
CA ILE A 5 -7.92 -13.92 -3.53
C ILE A 5 -8.75 -14.23 -4.78
N LYS A 6 -9.92 -14.86 -4.56
CA LYS A 6 -10.87 -15.18 -5.63
C LYS A 6 -11.78 -13.98 -5.91
N ALA A 7 -11.95 -13.69 -7.20
CA ALA A 7 -12.93 -12.74 -7.73
C ALA A 7 -14.36 -13.04 -7.21
N LEU A 8 -15.14 -11.99 -6.96
CA LEU A 8 -16.52 -12.12 -6.53
C LEU A 8 -17.41 -12.48 -7.72
N SER A 9 -18.43 -13.31 -7.49
CA SER A 9 -19.50 -13.47 -8.49
C SER A 9 -20.30 -12.19 -8.60
N GLU A 10 -20.93 -11.94 -9.76
CA GLU A 10 -21.77 -10.75 -9.94
C GLU A 10 -22.87 -10.64 -8.87
N ARG A 11 -23.47 -11.78 -8.47
CA ARG A 11 -24.43 -11.83 -7.37
C ARG A 11 -23.81 -11.38 -6.03
N ALA A 12 -22.57 -11.76 -5.75
CA ALA A 12 -21.86 -11.32 -4.56
C ALA A 12 -21.49 -9.83 -4.62
N ILE A 13 -21.03 -9.34 -5.78
CA ILE A 13 -20.79 -7.91 -6.02
C ILE A 13 -22.06 -7.11 -5.72
N LYS A 14 -23.20 -7.51 -6.29
CA LYS A 14 -24.51 -6.87 -6.04
C LYS A 14 -24.90 -6.84 -4.57
N ARG A 15 -24.53 -7.86 -3.80
CA ARG A 15 -24.82 -7.94 -2.36
C ARG A 15 -23.95 -6.99 -1.53
N VAL A 16 -22.68 -6.84 -1.89
CA VAL A 16 -21.70 -6.05 -1.12
C VAL A 16 -21.73 -4.58 -1.51
N PHE A 17 -21.78 -4.29 -2.82
CA PHE A 17 -21.67 -2.95 -3.38
C PHE A 17 -23.02 -2.40 -3.87
N GLY A 18 -24.10 -3.16 -3.71
CA GLY A 18 -25.44 -2.79 -4.16
C GLY A 18 -25.72 -3.17 -5.62
N ALA A 19 -27.01 -3.13 -5.99
CA ALA A 19 -27.50 -3.51 -7.30
C ALA A 19 -28.14 -2.30 -7.99
N PRO A 20 -27.39 -1.48 -8.75
CA PRO A 20 -27.97 -0.35 -9.47
C PRO A 20 -28.97 -0.84 -10.53
N GLY A 21 -30.08 -0.14 -10.70
CA GLY A 21 -30.80 -0.17 -11.96
C GLY A 21 -29.96 0.49 -13.05
N TYR A 22 -30.16 0.03 -14.28
CA TYR A 22 -29.42 0.55 -15.43
C TYR A 22 -30.22 0.42 -16.72
N ARG A 23 -29.84 1.20 -17.72
CA ARG A 23 -30.28 1.05 -19.10
C ARG A 23 -29.09 0.96 -20.04
N GLU A 24 -29.23 0.16 -21.08
CA GLU A 24 -28.27 0.09 -22.18
C GLU A 24 -28.22 1.42 -22.93
N VAL A 25 -27.02 1.85 -23.32
CA VAL A 25 -26.82 3.06 -24.15
C VAL A 25 -26.03 2.76 -25.43
N GLY A 26 -25.80 1.48 -25.74
CA GLY A 26 -25.15 1.00 -26.96
C GLY A 26 -23.67 0.66 -26.79
N GLY A 27 -23.17 -0.26 -27.62
CA GLY A 27 -21.78 -0.74 -27.57
C GLY A 27 -21.39 -1.39 -26.23
N GLY A 28 -22.36 -2.01 -25.54
CA GLY A 28 -22.17 -2.63 -24.23
C GLY A 28 -22.02 -1.65 -23.07
N ARG A 29 -22.24 -0.35 -23.27
CA ARG A 29 -22.25 0.65 -22.21
C ARG A 29 -23.60 0.70 -21.53
N VAL A 30 -23.59 1.00 -20.23
CA VAL A 30 -24.82 1.18 -19.45
C VAL A 30 -24.83 2.55 -18.78
N LYS A 31 -26.02 3.11 -18.61
CA LYS A 31 -26.26 4.27 -17.75
C LYS A 31 -26.93 3.79 -16.47
N LEU A 32 -26.28 4.01 -15.33
CA LEU A 32 -26.79 3.64 -14.01
C LEU A 32 -27.76 4.69 -13.48
N ASP A 33 -28.60 4.28 -12.53
CA ASP A 33 -29.50 5.19 -11.81
C ASP A 33 -28.72 6.29 -11.08
N ALA A 34 -29.11 7.55 -11.31
CA ALA A 34 -28.42 8.71 -10.74
C ALA A 34 -28.38 8.69 -9.21
N GLY A 35 -29.46 8.23 -8.57
CA GLY A 35 -29.52 8.08 -7.11
C GLY A 35 -28.47 7.08 -6.59
N TRP A 36 -28.31 5.95 -7.26
CA TRP A 36 -27.29 4.97 -6.88
C TRP A 36 -25.88 5.53 -7.05
N ILE A 37 -25.60 6.24 -8.16
CA ILE A 37 -24.31 6.91 -8.38
C ILE A 37 -24.03 7.89 -7.24
N SER A 38 -24.96 8.80 -6.94
CA SER A 38 -24.76 9.84 -5.91
C SER A 38 -24.50 9.29 -4.50
N GLY A 39 -25.04 8.11 -4.19
CA GLY A 39 -24.85 7.47 -2.88
C GLY A 39 -23.63 6.55 -2.79
N ASN A 40 -23.00 6.17 -3.90
CA ASN A 40 -21.99 5.11 -3.91
C ASN A 40 -20.71 5.43 -4.66
N ILE A 41 -20.71 6.36 -5.62
CA ILE A 41 -19.53 6.71 -6.39
C ILE A 41 -18.94 8.01 -5.87
N VAL A 42 -17.65 7.98 -5.57
CA VAL A 42 -16.92 9.09 -4.96
C VAL A 42 -15.57 9.28 -5.65
N ALA A 43 -15.05 10.51 -5.61
CA ALA A 43 -13.70 10.80 -6.10
C ALA A 43 -12.64 10.06 -5.28
N CYS A 44 -11.61 9.56 -5.96
CA CYS A 44 -10.41 8.99 -5.36
C CYS A 44 -9.15 9.51 -6.05
N SER A 45 -8.06 9.57 -5.28
CA SER A 45 -6.76 10.07 -5.73
C SER A 45 -5.71 8.98 -5.57
N LEU A 46 -5.27 8.41 -6.69
CA LEU A 46 -4.38 7.25 -6.73
C LEU A 46 -2.96 7.74 -6.95
N GLU A 47 -2.21 7.91 -5.86
CA GLU A 47 -0.83 8.41 -5.90
C GLU A 47 0.09 7.41 -6.63
N GLY A 48 0.95 7.90 -7.52
CA GLY A 48 1.89 7.04 -8.25
C GLY A 48 1.27 6.06 -9.26
N ALA A 49 -0.03 6.19 -9.57
CA ALA A 49 -0.80 5.29 -10.41
C ALA A 49 -0.50 5.37 -11.91
N ARG A 50 0.33 6.31 -12.38
CA ARG A 50 0.79 6.35 -13.78
C ARG A 50 2.15 7.01 -13.90
N ARG A 51 3.21 6.21 -14.07
CA ARG A 51 4.60 6.68 -14.20
C ARG A 51 4.98 7.64 -13.06
N GLY A 52 4.63 7.28 -11.83
CA GLY A 52 4.86 8.11 -10.65
C GLY A 52 3.89 9.30 -10.47
N LYS A 53 3.01 9.58 -11.43
CA LYS A 53 1.99 10.64 -11.32
C LYS A 53 0.73 10.12 -10.65
N THR A 54 0.06 11.00 -9.94
CA THR A 54 -1.26 10.77 -9.37
C THR A 54 -2.33 10.72 -10.46
N VAL A 55 -3.27 9.77 -10.33
CA VAL A 55 -4.48 9.69 -11.16
C VAL A 55 -5.68 10.02 -10.27
N THR A 56 -6.43 11.05 -10.64
CA THR A 56 -7.73 11.36 -10.01
C THR A 56 -8.84 10.71 -10.84
N THR A 57 -9.69 9.93 -10.20
CA THR A 57 -10.81 9.23 -10.84
C THR A 57 -11.95 9.06 -9.84
N GLU A 58 -12.93 8.23 -10.17
CA GLU A 58 -14.09 7.95 -9.35
C GLU A 58 -14.18 6.44 -9.10
N CYS A 59 -14.60 6.05 -7.91
CA CYS A 59 -14.69 4.65 -7.48
C CYS A 59 -15.88 4.45 -6.54
N HIS A 60 -16.19 3.19 -6.21
CA HIS A 60 -17.13 2.90 -5.14
C HIS A 60 -16.59 3.43 -3.80
N ARG A 61 -17.45 4.01 -2.96
CA ARG A 61 -17.08 4.49 -1.61
C ARG A 61 -16.42 3.44 -0.71
N LEU A 62 -16.75 2.16 -0.91
CA LEU A 62 -16.13 1.04 -0.19
C LEU A 62 -14.77 0.63 -0.77
N ALA A 63 -14.45 1.05 -1.98
CA ALA A 63 -13.19 0.77 -2.65
C ALA A 63 -12.15 1.90 -2.49
N LYS A 64 -12.58 3.11 -2.13
CA LYS A 64 -11.71 4.29 -1.98
C LYS A 64 -10.49 4.02 -1.11
N GLU A 65 -10.70 3.62 0.15
CA GLU A 65 -9.62 3.38 1.10
C GLU A 65 -8.69 2.23 0.68
N PRO A 66 -9.18 1.04 0.27
CA PRO A 66 -8.33 -0.01 -0.30
C PRO A 66 -7.48 0.48 -1.48
N LEU A 67 -8.08 1.23 -2.42
CA LEU A 67 -7.38 1.74 -3.60
C LEU A 67 -6.28 2.73 -3.20
N GLU A 68 -6.64 3.79 -2.49
CA GLU A 68 -5.69 4.86 -2.13
C GLU A 68 -4.52 4.31 -1.31
N ARG A 69 -4.77 3.38 -0.38
CA ARG A 69 -3.71 2.75 0.41
C ARG A 69 -2.82 1.83 -0.43
N ALA A 70 -3.40 1.03 -1.34
CA ALA A 70 -2.61 0.13 -2.16
C ALA A 70 -1.70 0.90 -3.12
N PHE A 71 -2.19 1.95 -3.77
CA PHE A 71 -1.38 2.79 -4.66
C PHE A 71 -0.30 3.58 -3.90
N ARG A 72 -0.61 4.08 -2.70
CA ARG A 72 0.40 4.68 -1.82
C ARG A 72 1.50 3.68 -1.48
N GLU A 73 1.17 2.43 -1.16
CA GLU A 73 2.15 1.37 -0.89
C GLU A 73 3.02 1.04 -2.11
N VAL A 74 2.45 1.06 -3.32
CA VAL A 74 3.21 0.93 -4.58
C VAL A 74 4.24 2.06 -4.71
N GLN A 75 3.81 3.31 -4.53
CA GLN A 75 4.71 4.47 -4.61
C GLN A 75 5.79 4.42 -3.55
N ARG A 76 5.40 4.10 -2.32
CA ARG A 76 6.28 3.96 -1.17
C ARG A 76 7.41 2.94 -1.38
N LYS A 77 7.10 1.85 -2.09
CA LYS A 77 8.07 0.81 -2.45
C LYS A 77 8.91 1.15 -3.68
N GLY A 78 8.76 2.35 -4.25
CA GLY A 78 9.44 2.76 -5.47
C GLY A 78 8.95 2.03 -6.72
N LEU A 79 7.77 1.40 -6.66
CA LEU A 79 7.25 0.55 -7.75
C LEU A 79 6.33 1.30 -8.71
N SER A 80 6.07 2.59 -8.51
CA SER A 80 5.23 3.39 -9.44
C SER A 80 5.74 3.44 -10.88
N GLY A 81 7.04 3.20 -11.10
CA GLY A 81 7.62 3.08 -12.44
C GLY A 81 7.13 1.86 -13.21
N LEU A 82 6.63 0.82 -12.51
CA LEU A 82 6.06 -0.39 -13.12
C LEU A 82 4.68 -0.13 -13.74
N ILE A 83 4.00 0.94 -13.32
CA ILE A 83 2.70 1.32 -13.85
C ILE A 83 2.88 2.29 -15.02
N ARG A 84 3.01 1.74 -16.22
CA ARG A 84 3.20 2.49 -17.47
C ARG A 84 1.91 3.13 -17.96
N ALA A 85 0.78 2.45 -17.75
CA ALA A 85 -0.56 2.89 -18.11
C ALA A 85 -1.58 2.56 -17.02
N PHE A 86 -2.57 3.43 -16.88
CA PHE A 86 -3.76 3.25 -16.05
C PHE A 86 -4.96 3.29 -17.00
N ASP A 87 -5.57 2.13 -17.23
CA ASP A 87 -6.46 1.88 -18.38
C ASP A 87 -7.95 1.91 -18.02
N GLY A 88 -8.26 2.24 -16.76
CA GLY A 88 -9.61 2.57 -16.32
C GLY A 88 -9.92 2.10 -14.90
N LEU A 89 -10.97 2.69 -14.30
CA LEU A 89 -11.50 2.26 -13.00
C LEU A 89 -13.03 2.18 -13.04
N TRP A 90 -13.73 3.32 -12.93
CA TRP A 90 -15.19 3.33 -13.05
C TRP A 90 -15.61 3.49 -14.51
N VAL A 91 -16.03 2.38 -15.11
CA VAL A 91 -16.49 2.31 -16.51
C VAL A 91 -17.76 1.45 -16.54
N PRO A 92 -18.97 2.05 -16.46
CA PRO A 92 -20.23 1.33 -16.56
C PRO A 92 -20.43 0.61 -17.90
N ARG A 93 -20.26 -0.72 -17.89
CA ARG A 93 -20.32 -1.56 -19.10
C ARG A 93 -20.56 -3.05 -18.81
N HIS A 94 -21.06 -3.75 -19.82
CA HIS A 94 -21.02 -5.21 -19.88
C HIS A 94 -19.59 -5.74 -20.09
N LYS A 95 -19.36 -6.99 -19.64
CA LYS A 95 -18.06 -7.66 -19.82
C LYS A 95 -17.70 -7.72 -21.31
N CYS A 96 -16.46 -7.34 -21.64
CA CYS A 96 -15.95 -7.22 -23.01
C CYS A 96 -16.85 -6.41 -23.95
N TRP A 97 -17.58 -5.42 -23.43
CA TRP A 97 -18.46 -4.54 -24.22
C TRP A 97 -19.61 -5.28 -24.93
N ASN A 98 -20.01 -6.46 -24.43
CA ASN A 98 -21.05 -7.29 -25.03
C ASN A 98 -22.32 -7.34 -24.15
N PRO A 99 -23.45 -6.71 -24.57
CA PRO A 99 -24.74 -6.73 -23.86
C PRO A 99 -25.28 -8.12 -23.48
N SER A 100 -24.89 -9.18 -24.20
CA SER A 100 -25.33 -10.54 -23.86
C SER A 100 -24.62 -11.14 -22.65
N ARG A 101 -23.58 -10.48 -22.13
CA ARG A 101 -22.84 -10.90 -20.94
C ARG A 101 -23.31 -10.12 -19.71
N GLY A 102 -22.99 -10.61 -18.51
CA GLY A 102 -23.21 -9.83 -17.28
C GLY A 102 -22.41 -8.53 -17.24
N LEU A 103 -22.70 -7.69 -16.24
CA LEU A 103 -21.98 -6.44 -16.02
C LEU A 103 -20.52 -6.71 -15.63
N SER A 104 -19.62 -5.85 -16.09
CA SER A 104 -18.23 -5.83 -15.63
C SER A 104 -18.13 -5.24 -14.23
N SER A 105 -17.18 -5.70 -13.42
CA SER A 105 -16.85 -5.13 -12.10
C SER A 105 -16.48 -3.64 -12.17
N HIS A 106 -15.98 -3.15 -13.32
CA HIS A 106 -15.78 -1.71 -13.56
C HIS A 106 -17.07 -0.90 -13.42
N THR A 107 -18.25 -1.51 -13.62
CA THR A 107 -19.54 -0.84 -13.48
C THR A 107 -19.80 -0.37 -12.06
N TRP A 108 -19.29 -1.11 -11.06
CA TRP A 108 -19.41 -0.73 -9.67
C TRP A 108 -18.32 0.22 -9.20
N GLY A 109 -17.28 0.49 -10.01
CA GLY A 109 -16.14 1.30 -9.57
C GLY A 109 -15.25 0.58 -8.56
N ILE A 110 -15.16 -0.76 -8.66
CA ILE A 110 -14.39 -1.62 -7.74
C ILE A 110 -13.23 -2.34 -8.44
N ALA A 111 -13.07 -2.12 -9.74
CA ALA A 111 -12.06 -2.77 -10.56
C ALA A 111 -11.22 -1.73 -11.31
N PHE A 112 -9.97 -2.05 -11.57
CA PHE A 112 -9.07 -1.19 -12.33
C PHE A 112 -8.14 -2.02 -13.22
N ASP A 113 -7.76 -1.43 -14.36
CA ASP A 113 -6.86 -2.04 -15.33
C ASP A 113 -5.53 -1.29 -15.37
N LEU A 114 -4.40 -2.02 -15.32
CA LEU A 114 -3.06 -1.45 -15.50
C LEU A 114 -2.29 -2.16 -16.61
N ASN A 115 -1.53 -1.38 -17.38
CA ASN A 115 -0.62 -1.86 -18.42
C ASN A 115 -1.31 -2.78 -19.45
N ALA A 116 -2.53 -2.41 -19.88
CA ALA A 116 -3.38 -3.23 -20.75
C ALA A 116 -2.70 -3.63 -22.07
N GLU A 117 -1.87 -2.73 -22.63
CA GLU A 117 -1.12 -2.97 -23.87
C GLU A 117 -0.30 -4.26 -23.85
N THR A 118 0.28 -4.63 -22.69
CA THR A 118 1.13 -5.83 -22.55
C THR A 118 0.50 -6.91 -21.67
N ASN A 119 -0.69 -6.68 -21.12
CA ASN A 119 -1.34 -7.54 -20.12
C ASN A 119 -2.82 -7.81 -20.43
N GLY A 120 -3.21 -7.72 -21.71
CA GLY A 120 -4.60 -7.89 -22.12
C GLY A 120 -5.21 -9.25 -21.78
N TYR A 121 -6.53 -9.32 -21.92
CA TYR A 121 -7.28 -10.57 -21.73
C TYR A 121 -6.76 -11.68 -22.66
N GLY A 122 -6.54 -12.87 -22.09
CA GLY A 122 -5.96 -14.04 -22.76
C GLY A 122 -4.43 -14.02 -22.86
N CYS A 123 -3.75 -12.97 -22.38
CA CYS A 123 -2.29 -12.86 -22.41
C CYS A 123 -1.63 -13.42 -21.13
N ALA A 124 -0.34 -13.68 -21.23
CA ALA A 124 0.50 -13.96 -20.07
C ALA A 124 0.73 -12.68 -19.24
N ALA A 125 0.92 -12.83 -17.93
CA ALA A 125 1.23 -11.71 -17.06
C ALA A 125 2.67 -11.23 -17.25
N SER A 126 2.85 -9.93 -17.37
CA SER A 126 4.17 -9.30 -17.31
C SER A 126 4.79 -9.44 -15.90
N PRO A 127 6.13 -9.45 -15.78
CA PRO A 127 6.82 -9.37 -14.49
C PRO A 127 6.38 -8.17 -13.65
N GLU A 128 6.08 -7.04 -14.29
CA GLU A 128 5.58 -5.83 -13.65
C GLU A 128 4.24 -6.05 -12.94
N ASN A 129 3.25 -6.61 -13.64
CA ASN A 129 1.93 -6.85 -13.04
C ASN A 129 1.96 -7.97 -11.98
N LEU A 130 2.88 -8.95 -12.11
CA LEU A 130 3.14 -9.92 -11.05
C LEU A 130 3.64 -9.25 -9.77
N ALA A 131 4.64 -8.37 -9.87
CA ALA A 131 5.18 -7.63 -8.72
C ALA A 131 4.13 -6.70 -8.07
N LEU A 132 3.34 -6.00 -8.90
CA LEU A 132 2.24 -5.16 -8.43
C LEU A 132 1.17 -5.97 -7.68
N ASN A 133 0.86 -7.18 -8.14
CA ASN A 133 -0.13 -8.04 -7.50
C ASN A 133 0.28 -8.47 -6.08
N GLU A 134 1.57 -8.57 -5.75
CA GLU A 134 2.03 -8.82 -4.38
C GLU A 134 1.62 -7.70 -3.40
N ILE A 135 1.38 -6.50 -3.93
CA ILE A 135 0.86 -5.37 -3.17
C ILE A 135 -0.67 -5.41 -3.17
N PHE A 136 -1.30 -5.36 -4.34
CA PHE A 136 -2.76 -5.24 -4.44
C PHE A 136 -3.50 -6.40 -3.75
N GLY A 137 -2.97 -7.62 -3.81
CA GLY A 137 -3.54 -8.77 -3.10
C GLY A 137 -3.63 -8.58 -1.57
N ARG A 138 -2.69 -7.84 -0.96
CA ARG A 138 -2.75 -7.53 0.48
C ARG A 138 -3.92 -6.61 0.81
N TYR A 139 -4.29 -5.71 -0.09
CA TYR A 139 -5.39 -4.76 0.10
C TYR A 139 -6.76 -5.31 -0.33
N GLY A 140 -6.88 -6.63 -0.55
CA GLY A 140 -8.15 -7.28 -0.81
C GLY A 140 -8.53 -7.39 -2.29
N PHE A 141 -7.62 -7.06 -3.20
CA PHE A 141 -7.88 -7.16 -4.63
C PHE A 141 -7.61 -8.58 -5.14
N ALA A 142 -8.62 -9.19 -5.76
CA ALA A 142 -8.44 -10.34 -6.63
C ALA A 142 -7.81 -9.89 -7.95
N TRP A 143 -6.99 -10.74 -8.55
CA TRP A 143 -6.27 -10.43 -9.79
C TRP A 143 -6.64 -11.38 -10.91
N GLY A 144 -6.95 -10.82 -12.08
CA GLY A 144 -7.35 -11.56 -13.27
C GLY A 144 -6.25 -12.43 -13.86
N GLY A 145 -4.98 -12.12 -13.59
CA GLY A 145 -3.84 -12.96 -13.97
C GLY A 145 -3.86 -14.37 -13.35
N HIS A 146 -4.68 -14.60 -12.32
CA HIS A 146 -4.90 -15.91 -11.71
C HIS A 146 -6.10 -16.69 -12.27
N TRP A 147 -6.87 -16.12 -13.19
CA TRP A 147 -8.05 -16.79 -13.73
C TRP A 147 -7.65 -18.02 -14.56
N THR A 148 -8.53 -19.03 -14.54
CA THR A 148 -8.35 -20.30 -15.23
C THR A 148 -9.57 -20.61 -16.10
N PRO A 149 -9.39 -21.26 -17.27
CA PRO A 149 -8.12 -21.70 -17.88
C PRO A 149 -7.26 -20.50 -18.36
N ASP A 150 -6.01 -20.77 -18.74
CA ASP A 150 -5.03 -19.74 -19.13
C ASP A 150 -5.51 -18.81 -20.25
N THR A 151 -6.35 -19.33 -21.15
CA THR A 151 -7.01 -18.57 -22.23
C THR A 151 -8.03 -17.53 -21.73
N GLN A 152 -8.34 -17.54 -20.44
CA GLN A 152 -9.22 -16.58 -19.78
C GLN A 152 -8.50 -15.72 -18.73
N ARG A 153 -7.16 -15.77 -18.66
CA ARG A 153 -6.40 -14.85 -17.78
C ARG A 153 -6.65 -13.41 -18.19
N ASP A 154 -6.67 -12.51 -17.23
CA ASP A 154 -6.79 -11.07 -17.46
C ASP A 154 -5.75 -10.32 -16.60
N PRO A 155 -4.46 -10.38 -16.96
CA PRO A 155 -3.39 -9.86 -16.09
C PRO A 155 -3.39 -8.35 -15.89
N MET A 156 -4.11 -7.59 -16.70
CA MET A 156 -4.32 -6.15 -16.50
C MET A 156 -5.33 -5.86 -15.40
N HIS A 157 -6.23 -6.79 -15.06
CA HIS A 157 -7.43 -6.52 -14.26
C HIS A 157 -7.25 -6.87 -12.78
N TRP A 158 -7.56 -5.92 -11.90
CA TRP A 158 -7.77 -6.14 -10.47
C TRP A 158 -9.17 -5.75 -10.05
N GLU A 159 -9.75 -6.47 -9.09
CA GLU A 159 -11.06 -6.12 -8.51
C GLU A 159 -11.12 -6.37 -7.01
N LEU A 160 -11.78 -5.46 -6.27
CA LEU A 160 -11.91 -5.58 -4.83
C LEU A 160 -12.85 -6.74 -4.48
N ALA A 161 -12.31 -7.74 -3.80
CA ALA A 161 -13.04 -8.93 -3.38
C ALA A 161 -13.18 -9.05 -1.85
N GLN A 162 -12.34 -8.35 -1.09
CA GLN A 162 -12.37 -8.32 0.38
C GLN A 162 -12.30 -6.87 0.87
N VAL A 163 -13.45 -6.29 1.21
CA VAL A 163 -13.60 -4.86 1.55
C VAL A 163 -12.88 -4.43 2.84
N ASP A 164 -12.55 -5.37 3.72
CA ASP A 164 -11.90 -5.11 5.01
C ASP A 164 -10.46 -5.61 5.08
N ALA A 165 -9.95 -6.30 4.06
CA ALA A 165 -8.60 -6.87 4.07
C ALA A 165 -7.51 -5.80 4.27
N TRP A 166 -7.74 -4.57 3.80
CA TRP A 166 -6.83 -3.45 4.03
C TRP A 166 -6.64 -3.07 5.50
N LYS A 167 -7.59 -3.46 6.38
CA LYS A 167 -7.47 -3.26 7.84
C LYS A 167 -6.48 -4.22 8.47
N GLU A 168 -6.30 -5.40 7.88
CA GLU A 168 -5.31 -6.40 8.29
C GLU A 168 -3.99 -6.22 7.53
N ALA A 169 -4.05 -5.69 6.30
CA ALA A 169 -2.91 -5.18 5.55
C ALA A 169 -2.29 -3.92 6.19
N GLN A 170 -2.71 -3.59 7.41
CA GLN A 170 -2.15 -2.50 8.18
C GLN A 170 -0.64 -2.60 8.16
N GLU A 171 -0.07 -1.48 7.72
CA GLU A 171 1.34 -1.17 7.75
C GLU A 171 1.94 -1.70 9.06
N PRO A 172 3.16 -2.28 9.06
CA PRO A 172 3.99 -2.08 10.23
C PRO A 172 3.99 -0.57 10.40
N LYS A 173 3.39 -0.06 11.49
CA LYS A 173 3.49 1.37 11.86
C LYS A 173 4.91 1.77 11.52
N ALA A 174 5.09 2.85 10.77
CA ALA A 174 6.38 3.51 10.66
C ALA A 174 6.96 3.63 12.07
N ARG A 175 7.80 2.66 12.44
CA ARG A 175 8.34 2.57 13.78
C ARG A 175 9.46 3.55 13.74
N ALA A 176 9.27 4.69 14.42
CA ALA A 176 10.29 5.69 14.53
C ALA A 176 11.61 4.98 14.86
N SER A 177 12.60 5.12 13.97
CA SER A 177 13.89 4.48 14.15
C SER A 177 14.79 5.42 14.93
N LEU A 178 15.42 4.89 15.97
CA LEU A 178 16.49 5.59 16.69
C LEU A 178 17.83 5.26 16.05
N ILE A 179 18.56 6.29 15.61
CA ILE A 179 19.95 6.17 15.15
C ILE A 179 20.87 6.83 16.17
N LEU A 180 21.88 6.09 16.64
CA LEU A 180 22.94 6.59 17.49
C LEU A 180 24.18 6.91 16.65
N GLY A 181 24.53 8.19 16.56
CA GLY A 181 25.78 8.68 15.97
C GLY A 181 26.86 8.77 17.04
N ILE A 182 27.83 7.86 17.03
CA ILE A 182 28.89 7.77 18.04
C ILE A 182 30.17 8.42 17.49
N ALA A 183 30.58 9.53 18.09
CA ALA A 183 31.83 10.23 17.77
C ALA A 183 32.99 9.70 18.62
N ARG A 184 34.09 9.30 17.96
CA ARG A 184 35.37 8.92 18.58
C ARG A 184 36.51 9.65 17.87
N GLY A 185 37.08 10.65 18.52
CA GLY A 185 38.01 11.57 17.87
C GLY A 185 37.32 12.36 16.74
N SER A 186 37.88 12.31 15.52
CA SER A 186 37.32 12.94 14.32
C SER A 186 36.33 12.05 13.55
N ALA A 187 36.19 10.77 13.92
CA ALA A 187 35.32 9.83 13.22
C ALA A 187 33.94 9.72 13.89
N VAL A 188 32.89 9.55 13.08
CA VAL A 188 31.52 9.30 13.53
C VAL A 188 31.01 8.00 12.90
N SER A 189 30.49 7.10 13.73
CA SER A 189 29.80 5.88 13.30
C SER A 189 28.31 5.98 13.59
N TYR A 190 27.47 5.36 12.75
CA TYR A 190 26.01 5.44 12.85
C TYR A 190 25.42 4.06 13.05
N HIS A 191 24.62 3.90 14.10
CA HIS A 191 24.06 2.61 14.48
C HIS A 191 22.56 2.73 14.63
N ARG A 192 21.80 1.91 13.91
CA ARG A 192 20.37 1.77 14.18
C ARG A 192 20.20 0.91 15.42
N ILE A 193 19.48 1.43 16.41
CA ILE A 193 19.17 0.68 17.63
C ILE A 193 17.99 -0.24 17.33
N ALA A 194 18.25 -1.53 17.26
CA ALA A 194 17.27 -2.54 16.85
C ALA A 194 16.17 -2.72 17.90
N SER A 195 16.51 -2.57 19.19
CA SER A 195 15.55 -2.68 20.29
C SER A 195 14.68 -1.44 20.51
N ALA A 196 14.95 -0.34 19.78
CA ALA A 196 14.33 0.94 20.04
C ALA A 196 12.84 0.94 19.74
N GLU A 197 12.07 1.45 20.71
CA GLU A 197 10.63 1.62 20.60
C GLU A 197 10.22 2.96 21.19
N LEU A 198 9.44 3.75 20.44
CA LEU A 198 8.90 5.01 20.92
C LEU A 198 7.67 4.76 21.81
N VAL A 199 7.81 4.96 23.11
CA VAL A 199 6.75 4.80 24.12
C VAL A 199 6.53 6.15 24.81
N THR A 200 5.31 6.69 24.74
CA THR A 200 4.93 7.95 25.42
C THR A 200 5.92 9.10 25.20
N GLY A 201 6.44 9.25 23.97
CA GLY A 201 7.38 10.33 23.61
C GLY A 201 8.85 10.08 23.95
N ALA A 202 9.20 8.90 24.49
CA ALA A 202 10.58 8.51 24.77
C ALA A 202 10.97 7.23 24.02
N PHE A 203 12.21 7.14 23.55
CA PHE A 203 12.74 5.90 23.02
C PHE A 203 13.18 4.98 24.15
N MET A 204 12.47 3.87 24.30
CA MET A 204 12.83 2.75 25.16
C MET A 204 13.76 1.82 24.40
N VAL A 205 14.90 1.48 25.00
CA VAL A 205 15.95 0.67 24.39
C VAL A 205 16.35 -0.46 25.32
N ASP A 206 16.88 -1.55 24.76
CA ASP A 206 17.65 -2.53 25.50
C ASP A 206 18.96 -1.89 25.97
N ARG A 207 19.22 -1.97 27.27
CA ARG A 207 20.36 -1.31 27.90
C ARG A 207 21.70 -1.92 27.47
N MET A 208 21.73 -3.23 27.24
CA MET A 208 22.96 -3.94 26.88
C MET A 208 23.35 -3.65 25.44
N GLU A 209 22.38 -3.59 24.51
CA GLU A 209 22.64 -3.24 23.10
C GLU A 209 23.36 -1.89 22.99
N VAL A 210 22.83 -0.86 23.67
CA VAL A 210 23.40 0.49 23.61
C VAL A 210 24.74 0.58 24.34
N ALA A 211 24.88 -0.08 25.50
CA ALA A 211 26.13 -0.09 26.26
C ALA A 211 27.27 -0.75 25.45
N GLU A 212 26.98 -1.86 24.78
CA GLU A 212 27.95 -2.56 23.91
C GLU A 212 28.46 -1.65 22.79
N LEU A 213 27.55 -0.97 22.08
CA LEU A 213 27.93 -0.02 21.00
C LEU A 213 28.84 1.11 21.50
N LEU A 214 28.64 1.56 22.75
CA LEU A 214 29.41 2.61 23.39
C LEU A 214 30.72 2.10 24.00
N GLY A 215 30.95 0.78 24.09
CA GLY A 215 32.09 0.21 24.81
C GLY A 215 31.97 0.43 26.33
N ARG A 216 30.77 0.21 26.86
CA ARG A 216 30.40 0.34 28.28
C ARG A 216 29.66 -0.93 28.74
N SER A 217 29.38 -1.00 30.04
CA SER A 217 28.57 -2.07 30.64
C SER A 217 27.33 -1.48 31.29
N ALA A 218 26.18 -2.15 31.16
CA ALA A 218 24.93 -1.79 31.81
C ALA A 218 24.21 -3.04 32.33
N ALA A 219 23.44 -2.89 33.41
CA ALA A 219 22.56 -3.96 33.88
C ALA A 219 21.49 -4.30 32.81
N PRO A 220 21.08 -5.58 32.68
CA PRO A 220 20.02 -5.99 31.76
C PRO A 220 18.71 -5.24 32.02
N GLY A 221 17.92 -5.03 30.97
CA GLY A 221 16.60 -4.42 31.07
C GLY A 221 16.38 -3.34 30.00
N ARG A 222 15.24 -2.65 30.12
CA ARG A 222 14.87 -1.54 29.23
C ARG A 222 14.78 -0.24 29.99
N SER A 223 15.25 0.84 29.40
CA SER A 223 15.10 2.20 29.94
C SER A 223 14.99 3.22 28.82
N ALA A 224 14.65 4.47 29.16
CA ALA A 224 14.72 5.55 28.18
C ALA A 224 16.18 5.77 27.77
N ILE A 225 16.43 6.01 26.48
CA ILE A 225 17.79 6.21 25.96
C ILE A 225 18.53 7.36 26.68
N ARG A 226 17.83 8.45 27.02
CA ARG A 226 18.44 9.59 27.72
C ARG A 226 18.87 9.26 29.14
N GLU A 227 18.10 8.44 29.86
CA GLU A 227 18.44 7.99 31.21
C GLU A 227 19.66 7.08 31.16
N LEU A 228 19.68 6.12 30.23
CA LEU A 228 20.82 5.23 30.05
C LEU A 228 22.09 5.99 29.69
N LEU A 229 22.03 6.93 28.75
CA LEU A 229 23.20 7.73 28.37
C LEU A 229 23.71 8.57 29.55
N SER A 230 22.82 9.11 30.39
CA SER A 230 23.21 9.82 31.62
C SER A 230 23.88 8.89 32.63
N GLU A 231 23.37 7.66 32.80
CA GLU A 231 23.95 6.66 33.70
C GLU A 231 25.34 6.19 33.25
N LEU A 232 25.54 6.08 31.94
CA LEU A 232 26.81 5.68 31.33
C LEU A 232 27.83 6.82 31.21
N ASP A 233 27.51 8.01 31.72
CA ASP A 233 28.30 9.24 31.60
C ASP A 233 28.62 9.61 30.13
N VAL A 234 27.62 9.47 29.27
CA VAL A 234 27.72 9.75 27.83
C VAL A 234 26.92 11.00 27.47
N ALA A 235 27.64 12.05 27.07
CA ALA A 235 27.03 13.32 26.68
C ALA A 235 26.38 13.25 25.28
N VAL A 236 25.12 13.69 25.20
CA VAL A 236 24.44 13.97 23.93
C VAL A 236 24.91 15.32 23.40
N THR A 237 25.56 15.33 22.24
CA THR A 237 26.17 16.54 21.66
C THR A 237 25.25 17.23 20.65
N ARG A 238 24.37 16.47 19.99
CA ARG A 238 23.39 16.99 19.04
C ARG A 238 22.20 16.05 18.94
N THR A 239 21.02 16.60 18.73
CA THR A 239 19.84 15.87 18.27
C THR A 239 19.41 16.44 16.93
N GLY A 240 18.88 15.61 16.04
CA GLY A 240 18.42 16.09 14.74
C GLY A 240 17.33 15.21 14.15
N ASP A 241 16.36 15.89 13.55
CA ASP A 241 15.21 15.31 12.87
C ASP A 241 15.35 15.64 11.37
N HIS A 242 16.40 15.13 10.72
CA HIS A 242 16.63 15.44 9.31
C HIS A 242 16.24 14.28 8.38
N LEU A 243 15.09 14.51 7.75
CA LEU A 243 14.68 14.15 6.38
C LEU A 243 15.20 12.83 5.82
N SER A 244 14.26 11.90 5.64
CA SER A 244 14.03 11.46 4.27
C SER A 244 12.53 11.45 4.03
N ASP A 245 12.11 11.77 2.81
CA ASP A 245 10.77 11.53 2.27
C ASP A 245 10.44 10.01 2.16
N ALA A 246 11.01 9.19 3.05
CA ALA A 246 10.72 7.80 3.23
C ALA A 246 10.01 7.64 4.57
N VAL A 247 8.80 7.07 4.51
CA VAL A 247 8.16 6.08 5.39
C VAL A 247 8.50 5.98 6.88
N ASP A 248 9.74 6.17 7.33
CA ASP A 248 10.21 5.92 8.69
C ASP A 248 10.78 7.21 9.29
N PRO A 249 10.14 7.82 10.31
CA PRO A 249 10.68 8.97 11.00
C PRO A 249 11.93 8.55 11.79
N ARG A 250 13.11 9.02 11.36
CA ARG A 250 14.39 8.75 12.02
C ARG A 250 14.74 9.87 13.00
N VAL A 251 15.01 9.51 14.24
CA VAL A 251 15.57 10.44 15.24
C VAL A 251 17.04 10.11 15.43
N TYR A 252 17.90 11.10 15.20
CA TYR A 252 19.34 10.97 15.40
C TYR A 252 19.74 11.52 16.77
N LEU A 253 20.37 10.69 17.59
CA LEU A 253 21.10 11.11 18.78
C LEU A 253 22.59 11.03 18.51
N PHE A 254 23.29 12.16 18.57
CA PHE A 254 24.74 12.20 18.46
C PHE A 254 25.35 12.23 19.85
N VAL A 255 26.29 11.33 20.11
CA VAL A 255 26.94 11.16 21.40
C VAL A 255 28.46 11.11 21.23
N LYS A 256 29.17 11.49 22.29
CA LYS A 256 30.63 11.35 22.37
C LYS A 256 30.94 10.19 23.32
N ALA A 257 31.59 9.14 22.81
CA ALA A 257 31.96 7.94 23.58
C ALA A 257 33.37 8.04 24.17
#